data_AF-A0A3Q0FPE6-F1
#
_entry.id   AF-A0A3Q0FPE6-F1
#
_cell.length_a   1.000
_cell.length_b   1.000
_cell.length_c   1.000
_cell.angle_alpha   90.00
_cell.angle_beta   90.00
_cell.angle_gamma   90.00
#
_symmetry.space_group_name_H-M   'P 1'
#
loop_
_entity.id
_entity.type
_entity.pdbx_description
1 polymer ?
#
loop_
_entity_poly.entity_id
_entity_poly.type
_entity_poly.pdbx_seq_one_letter_code
_entity_poly.pdbx_strand_id
1 'polypeptide(L)'
;LTPTPRTPHAPAHLPLCPPQGWAQLVLVEAELDRTVRVLQNLSAPQLAGKAARPLALLAGIRDELRRCIPLKAPAPRGAFQAPTGLRKRLQRIWAKSSQASRECLEKAAVLNLFRLLYKLVIPVAYWHTSP
;
A
#
# COMPACT_ATOMS: atom_id res chain seq x y z
N LEU A 1 -19.76 14.05 46.14
CA LEU A 1 -20.01 13.48 44.81
C LEU A 1 -18.92 13.98 43.88
N THR A 2 -17.85 13.20 43.72
CA THR A 2 -16.71 13.51 42.85
C THR A 2 -17.08 13.26 41.39
N PRO A 3 -16.74 14.15 40.44
CA PRO A 3 -17.04 13.91 39.04
C PRO A 3 -16.05 12.85 38.51
N THR A 4 -16.59 11.77 37.96
CA THR A 4 -15.81 10.77 37.22
C THR A 4 -15.11 11.43 36.03
N PRO A 5 -13.82 11.13 35.79
CA PRO A 5 -13.13 11.65 34.61
C PRO A 5 -13.77 11.00 33.38
N ARG A 6 -14.33 11.82 32.49
CA ARG A 6 -14.78 11.36 31.18
C ARG A 6 -13.59 10.74 30.49
N THR A 7 -13.69 9.44 30.21
CA THR A 7 -12.77 8.72 29.34
C THR A 7 -12.58 9.54 28.06
N PRO A 8 -11.34 9.74 27.60
CA PRO A 8 -11.13 10.40 26.32
C PRO A 8 -11.84 9.53 25.28
N HIS A 9 -12.86 10.09 24.62
CA HIS A 9 -13.42 9.49 23.42
C HIS A 9 -12.27 9.35 22.43
N ALA A 10 -11.77 8.13 22.29
CA ALA A 10 -10.88 7.78 21.19
C ALA A 10 -11.58 8.24 19.91
N PRO A 11 -10.91 9.01 19.03
CA PRO A 11 -11.55 9.50 17.83
C PRO A 11 -12.04 8.30 17.02
N ALA A 12 -13.31 8.35 16.63
CA ALA A 12 -13.93 7.37 15.75
C ALA A 12 -13.31 7.45 14.36
N HIS A 13 -12.10 6.93 14.20
CA HIS A 13 -11.46 6.73 12.91
C HIS A 13 -10.89 5.31 12.88
N LEU A 14 -11.31 4.60 11.83
CA LEU A 14 -11.01 3.22 11.45
C LEU A 14 -11.96 2.16 12.03
N PRO A 15 -12.92 1.76 11.18
CA PRO A 15 -12.81 0.44 10.59
C PRO A 15 -13.06 0.50 9.07
N LEU A 16 -12.00 0.67 8.28
CA LEU A 16 -12.06 0.66 6.80
C LEU A 16 -11.16 -0.42 6.18
N CYS A 17 -10.75 -1.41 6.97
CA CYS A 17 -9.90 -2.48 6.50
C CYS A 17 -10.78 -3.71 6.19
N PRO A 18 -10.97 -4.07 4.91
CA PRO A 18 -11.89 -5.13 4.55
C PRO A 18 -11.36 -6.48 5.06
N PRO A 19 -12.19 -7.27 5.78
CA PRO A 19 -11.76 -8.54 6.38
C PRO A 19 -11.43 -9.59 5.31
N GLN A 20 -12.07 -9.52 4.14
CA GLN A 20 -11.71 -10.30 2.96
C GLN A 20 -10.88 -9.42 2.01
N GLY A 21 -9.70 -9.90 1.60
CA GLY A 21 -8.89 -9.22 0.59
C GLY A 21 -7.60 -8.55 1.08
N TRP A 22 -7.16 -8.82 2.31
CA TRP A 22 -5.83 -8.44 2.80
C TRP A 22 -4.68 -8.84 1.86
N ALA A 23 -4.83 -9.97 1.14
CA ALA A 23 -3.82 -10.42 0.17
C ALA A 23 -3.67 -9.46 -1.01
N GLN A 24 -4.76 -8.79 -1.40
CA GLN A 24 -4.73 -7.74 -2.42
C GLN A 24 -4.09 -6.48 -1.85
N LEU A 25 -4.39 -6.11 -0.60
CA LEU A 25 -3.72 -4.99 0.09
C LEU A 25 -2.20 -5.19 0.13
N VAL A 26 -1.73 -6.41 0.42
CA VAL A 26 -0.31 -6.78 0.38
C VAL A 26 0.30 -6.59 -1.01
N LEU A 27 -0.42 -6.95 -2.09
CA LEU A 27 0.06 -6.75 -3.46
C LEU A 27 0.14 -5.27 -3.84
N VAL A 28 -0.88 -4.50 -3.48
CA VAL A 28 -0.91 -3.05 -3.74
C VAL A 28 0.18 -2.34 -2.94
N GLU A 29 0.38 -2.71 -1.67
CA GLU A 29 1.45 -2.17 -0.83
C GLU A 29 2.83 -2.48 -1.43
N ALA A 30 3.08 -3.71 -1.88
CA ALA A 30 4.35 -4.07 -2.51
C ALA A 30 4.61 -3.31 -3.82
N GLU A 31 3.58 -3.09 -4.64
CA GLU A 31 3.72 -2.33 -5.87
C GLU A 31 3.94 -0.83 -5.59
N LEU A 32 3.28 -0.28 -4.58
CA LEU A 32 3.48 1.09 -4.10
C LEU A 32 4.88 1.29 -3.52
N ASP A 33 5.35 0.37 -2.66
CA ASP A 33 6.70 0.41 -2.08
C ASP A 33 7.77 0.40 -3.16
N ARG A 34 7.63 -0.48 -4.16
CA ARG A 34 8.51 -0.54 -5.32
C ARG A 34 8.54 0.79 -6.07
N THR A 35 7.38 1.38 -6.38
CA THR A 35 7.31 2.67 -7.08
C THR A 35 7.94 3.79 -6.26
N VAL A 36 7.67 3.86 -4.94
CA VAL A 36 8.28 4.86 -4.05
C VAL A 36 9.81 4.76 -4.06
N ARG A 37 10.39 3.56 -3.95
CA ARG A 37 11.85 3.38 -3.98
C ARG A 37 12.49 3.87 -5.27
N VAL A 38 11.85 3.63 -6.42
CA VAL A 38 12.36 4.10 -7.72
C VAL A 38 12.28 5.64 -7.79
N LEU A 39 11.16 6.22 -7.38
CA LEU A 39 10.96 7.67 -7.41
C LEU A 39 11.87 8.43 -6.44
N GLN A 40 12.22 7.83 -5.31
CA GLN A 40 13.20 8.38 -4.36
C GLN A 40 14.62 8.46 -4.95
N ASN A 41 14.93 7.60 -5.93
CA ASN A 41 16.27 7.45 -6.51
C ASN A 41 16.30 7.82 -8.01
N LEU A 42 15.46 8.75 -8.44
CA LEU A 42 15.44 9.21 -9.83
C LEU A 42 16.78 9.84 -10.22
N SER A 43 17.28 9.47 -11.40
CA SER A 43 18.50 10.05 -11.96
C SER A 43 18.24 11.41 -12.60
N ALA A 44 17.01 11.67 -13.03
CA ALA A 44 16.62 12.90 -13.71
C ALA A 44 16.38 14.06 -12.71
N PRO A 45 17.27 15.08 -12.64
CA PRO A 45 17.21 16.13 -11.62
C PRO A 45 15.92 16.96 -11.67
N GLN A 46 15.40 17.21 -12.88
CA GLN A 46 14.16 17.97 -13.09
C GLN A 46 12.92 17.27 -12.50
N LEU A 47 12.90 15.93 -12.54
CA LEU A 47 11.83 15.13 -11.96
C LEU A 47 12.07 14.92 -10.46
N ALA A 48 13.31 14.66 -10.05
CA ALA A 48 13.69 14.51 -8.64
C ALA A 48 13.32 15.75 -7.83
N GLY A 49 13.58 16.95 -8.35
CA GLY A 49 13.23 18.22 -7.68
C GLY A 49 11.72 18.44 -7.48
N LYS A 50 10.87 17.75 -8.25
CA LYS A 50 9.41 17.82 -8.15
C LYS A 50 8.78 16.64 -7.40
N ALA A 51 9.57 15.60 -7.08
CA ALA A 51 9.09 14.36 -6.53
C ALA A 51 8.80 14.42 -5.02
N ALA A 52 9.32 15.41 -4.28
CA ALA A 52 9.23 15.47 -2.82
C ALA A 52 7.79 15.40 -2.28
N ARG A 53 6.90 16.26 -2.77
CA ARG A 53 5.49 16.28 -2.34
C ARG A 53 4.71 15.02 -2.78
N PRO A 54 4.81 14.55 -4.03
CA PRO A 54 4.25 13.27 -4.44
C PRO A 54 4.74 12.09 -3.59
N LEU A 55 6.04 12.02 -3.28
CA LEU A 55 6.63 10.97 -2.46
C LEU A 55 6.08 10.97 -1.04
N ALA A 56 5.93 12.14 -0.42
CA ALA A 56 5.33 12.26 0.90
C ALA A 56 3.88 11.74 0.92
N LEU A 57 3.09 12.09 -0.11
CA LEU A 57 1.72 11.59 -0.24
C LEU A 57 1.69 10.06 -0.44
N LEU A 58 2.52 9.51 -1.33
CA LEU A 58 2.60 8.08 -1.58
C LEU A 58 3.05 7.30 -0.34
N ALA A 59 3.96 7.86 0.46
CA ALA A 59 4.37 7.29 1.75
C ALA A 59 3.21 7.26 2.75
N GLY A 60 2.46 8.35 2.88
CA GLY A 60 1.27 8.40 3.73
C GLY A 60 0.21 7.37 3.33
N ILE A 61 -0.07 7.23 2.03
CA ILE A 61 -0.99 6.19 1.51
C ILE A 61 -0.48 4.79 1.87
N ARG A 62 0.83 4.53 1.74
CA ARG A 62 1.42 3.24 2.08
C ARG A 62 1.26 2.94 3.57
N ASP A 63 1.44 3.92 4.43
CA ASP A 63 1.32 3.74 5.88
C ASP A 63 -0.14 3.45 6.28
N GLU A 64 -1.12 4.11 5.65
CA GLU A 64 -2.54 3.78 5.82
C GLU A 64 -2.86 2.35 5.32
N LEU A 65 -2.34 1.95 4.15
CA LEU A 65 -2.51 0.58 3.64
C LEU A 65 -1.93 -0.46 4.61
N ARG A 66 -0.76 -0.18 5.20
CA ARG A 66 -0.11 -1.09 6.17
C ARG A 66 -0.91 -1.27 7.45
N ARG A 67 -1.61 -0.23 7.91
CA ARG A 67 -2.52 -0.34 9.07
C ARG A 67 -3.67 -1.32 8.80
N CYS A 68 -4.04 -1.50 7.53
CA CYS A 68 -5.07 -2.45 7.11
C CYS A 68 -4.57 -3.87 6.81
N ILE A 69 -3.27 -4.07 6.67
CA ILE A 69 -2.71 -5.41 6.53
C ILE A 69 -2.60 -6.01 7.94
N PRO A 70 -3.22 -7.17 8.23
CA PRO A 70 -3.15 -7.78 9.55
C PRO A 70 -1.69 -7.94 9.99
N LEU A 71 -1.29 -7.22 11.04
CA LEU A 71 0.11 -7.06 11.45
C LEU A 71 0.74 -8.34 12.02
N LYS A 72 -0.06 -9.34 12.39
CA LYS A 72 0.34 -10.71 12.76
C LYS A 72 -0.95 -11.49 13.04
N ALA A 73 -1.09 -12.67 12.47
CA ALA A 73 -2.20 -13.56 12.80
C ALA A 73 -2.14 -13.96 14.29
N PRO A 74 -3.26 -13.92 15.03
CA PRO A 74 -3.53 -14.89 16.07
C PRO A 74 -4.16 -16.11 15.39
N ALA A 75 -3.40 -17.20 15.19
CA ALA A 75 -4.01 -18.54 15.10
C ALA A 75 -4.62 -18.87 16.49
N PRO A 76 -5.72 -19.64 16.66
CA PRO A 76 -6.04 -20.91 15.98
C PRO A 76 -7.54 -21.12 15.62
N ARG A 77 -7.82 -22.18 14.85
CA ARG A 77 -9.15 -22.65 14.36
C ARG A 77 -9.82 -21.75 13.31
N GLY A 78 -9.51 -22.03 12.03
CA GLY A 78 -10.07 -21.35 10.86
C GLY A 78 -9.01 -20.51 10.14
N ALA A 79 -7.92 -21.15 9.72
CA ALA A 79 -6.76 -20.50 9.14
C ALA A 79 -7.14 -19.58 7.98
N PHE A 80 -6.90 -18.27 8.13
CA PHE A 80 -6.77 -17.33 7.02
C PHE A 80 -5.58 -17.79 6.16
N GLN A 81 -5.82 -18.74 5.27
CA GLN A 81 -4.80 -19.23 4.36
C GLN A 81 -4.51 -18.14 3.34
N ALA A 82 -3.24 -17.79 3.17
CA ALA A 82 -2.82 -16.92 2.10
C ALA A 82 -3.30 -17.50 0.76
N PRO A 83 -3.93 -16.70 -0.12
CA PRO A 83 -4.38 -17.20 -1.41
C PRO A 83 -3.23 -17.85 -2.17
N THR A 84 -3.51 -19.00 -2.78
CA THR A 84 -2.55 -19.75 -3.59
C THR A 84 -1.92 -18.82 -4.63
N GLY A 85 -0.59 -18.71 -4.60
CA GLY A 85 0.16 -17.89 -5.56
C GLY A 85 0.45 -16.44 -5.16
N LEU A 86 0.04 -15.98 -3.97
CA LEU A 86 0.43 -14.65 -3.46
C LEU A 86 1.96 -14.47 -3.47
N ARG A 87 2.71 -15.45 -2.94
CA ARG A 87 4.18 -15.45 -2.97
C ARG A 87 4.74 -15.33 -4.39
N LYS A 88 4.19 -16.09 -5.35
CA LYS A 88 4.61 -16.03 -6.76
C LYS A 88 4.31 -14.67 -7.38
N ARG A 89 3.18 -14.03 -7.03
CA ARG A 89 2.84 -12.67 -7.49
C ARG A 89 3.80 -11.64 -6.92
N LEU A 90 4.10 -11.68 -5.62
CA LEU A 90 5.09 -10.83 -4.99
C LEU A 90 6.47 -11.01 -5.64
N GLN A 91 6.93 -12.25 -5.80
CA GLN A 91 8.19 -12.55 -6.49
C GLN A 91 8.24 -11.94 -7.90
N ARG A 92 7.15 -11.97 -8.67
CA ARG A 92 7.08 -11.31 -9.97
C ARG A 92 7.20 -9.79 -9.88
N ILE A 93 6.59 -9.15 -8.89
CA ILE A 93 6.72 -7.70 -8.67
C ILE A 93 8.18 -7.33 -8.43
N TRP A 94 8.88 -8.08 -7.57
CA TRP A 94 10.29 -7.84 -7.26
C TRP A 94 11.23 -8.22 -8.39
N ALA A 95 10.99 -9.32 -9.10
CA ALA A 95 11.79 -9.76 -10.23
C ALA A 95 11.78 -8.76 -11.41
N LYS A 96 10.64 -8.07 -11.62
CA LYS A 96 10.57 -6.97 -12.59
C LYS A 96 11.54 -5.83 -12.26
N SER A 97 11.94 -5.64 -11.00
CA SER A 97 12.96 -4.66 -10.61
C SER A 97 14.38 -5.15 -10.90
N SER A 98 14.66 -6.45 -10.74
CA SER A 98 16.02 -6.96 -10.88
C SER A 98 16.45 -7.19 -12.34
N GLN A 99 15.50 -7.28 -13.27
CA GLN A 99 15.76 -7.62 -14.68
C GLN A 99 15.78 -6.40 -15.62
N ALA A 100 15.38 -5.23 -15.15
CA ALA A 100 15.28 -4.03 -15.99
C ALA A 100 16.41 -3.05 -15.69
N SER A 101 16.84 -2.30 -16.71
CA SER A 101 17.77 -1.18 -16.52
C SER A 101 17.16 -0.11 -15.61
N ARG A 102 18.01 0.66 -14.92
CA ARG A 102 17.57 1.77 -14.06
C ARG A 102 16.65 2.74 -14.82
N GLU A 103 17.04 3.15 -16.02
CA GLU A 103 16.25 4.07 -16.85
C GLU A 103 14.86 3.51 -17.18
N CYS A 104 14.77 2.21 -17.49
CA CYS A 104 13.49 1.54 -17.74
C CYS A 104 12.60 1.55 -16.49
N LEU A 105 13.17 1.31 -15.31
CA LEU A 105 12.43 1.36 -14.05
C LEU A 105 11.92 2.75 -13.74
N GLU A 106 12.74 3.79 -13.93
CA GLU A 106 12.35 5.19 -13.71
C GLU A 106 11.17 5.58 -14.61
N LYS A 107 11.28 5.31 -15.92
CA LYS A 107 10.19 5.54 -16.88
C LYS A 107 8.92 4.77 -16.50
N ALA A 108 9.07 3.49 -16.18
CA ALA A 108 7.94 2.67 -15.78
C ALA A 108 7.29 3.20 -14.49
N ALA A 109 8.05 3.62 -13.49
CA ALA A 109 7.51 4.15 -12.24
C ALA A 109 6.72 5.46 -12.45
N VAL A 110 7.25 6.38 -13.26
CA VAL A 110 6.58 7.65 -13.59
C VAL A 110 5.29 7.41 -14.38
N LEU A 111 5.34 6.58 -15.43
CA LEU A 111 4.18 6.28 -16.27
C LEU A 111 3.11 5.48 -15.52
N ASN A 112 3.52 4.66 -14.55
CA ASN A 112 2.63 3.79 -13.80
C ASN A 112 1.93 4.49 -12.62
N LEU A 113 2.29 5.73 -12.29
CA LEU A 113 1.81 6.42 -11.08
C LEU A 113 0.29 6.55 -11.04
N PHE A 114 -0.31 6.98 -12.15
CA PHE A 114 -1.77 7.10 -12.26
C PHE A 114 -2.46 5.73 -12.23
N ARG A 115 -1.87 4.70 -12.85
CA ARG A 115 -2.42 3.34 -12.77
C ARG A 115 -2.38 2.82 -11.33
N LEU A 116 -1.28 3.05 -10.62
CA LEU A 116 -1.13 2.67 -9.21
C LEU A 116 -2.22 3.32 -8.35
N LEU A 117 -2.44 4.63 -8.49
CA LEU A 117 -3.46 5.34 -7.71
C LEU A 117 -4.89 4.91 -8.10
N TYR A 118 -5.24 4.93 -9.39
CA TYR A 118 -6.62 4.73 -9.84
C TYR A 118 -7.05 3.27 -9.97
N LYS A 119 -6.14 2.37 -10.32
CA LYS A 119 -6.48 0.95 -10.59
C LYS A 119 -6.05 0.00 -9.49
N LEU A 120 -5.20 0.43 -8.56
CA LEU A 120 -4.75 -0.40 -7.45
C LEU A 120 -5.20 0.16 -6.09
N VAL A 121 -4.83 1.40 -5.77
CA VAL A 121 -5.12 2.00 -4.45
C VAL A 121 -6.61 2.33 -4.27
N ILE A 122 -7.22 3.04 -5.22
CA ILE A 122 -8.64 3.42 -5.13
C ILE A 122 -9.55 2.18 -5.00
N PRO A 123 -9.46 1.15 -5.85
CA PRO A 123 -10.37 0.00 -5.77
C PRO A 123 -10.33 -0.74 -4.43
N VAL A 124 -9.15 -0.84 -3.79
CA VAL A 124 -9.07 -1.49 -2.47
C VAL A 124 -9.61 -0.61 -1.34
N ALA A 125 -9.65 0.71 -1.52
CA ALA A 125 -10.25 1.65 -0.58
C ALA A 125 -11.79 1.68 -0.67
N TYR A 126 -12.36 1.42 -1.84
CA TYR A 126 -13.82 1.44 -2.09
C TYR A 126 -14.47 0.05 -2.06
N TRP A 127 -13.82 -0.97 -1.50
CA TRP A 127 -14.39 -2.33 -1.49
C TRP A 127 -15.74 -2.46 -0.76
N HIS A 128 -16.11 -1.47 0.08
CA HIS A 128 -17.40 -1.42 0.78
C HIS A 128 -18.54 -0.76 -0.01
N THR A 129 -18.31 -0.24 -1.23
CA THR A 129 -19.37 0.45 -2.01
C THR A 129 -19.94 -0.36 -3.16
N SER A 130 -19.74 -1.68 -3.20
CA SER A 130 -20.47 -2.53 -4.13
C SER A 130 -21.82 -2.91 -3.49
N PRO A 131 -22.96 -2.64 -4.15
CA PRO A 131 -24.28 -3.02 -3.65
C PRO A 131 -24.44 -4.53 -3.53
#